data_AF-I4GZI1-F1
#
_entry.id   AF-I4GZI1-F1
#
_cell.length_a   1.000
_cell.length_b   1.000
_cell.length_c   1.000
_cell.angle_alpha   90.00
_cell.angle_beta   90.00
_cell.angle_gamma   90.00
#
_symmetry.space_group_name_H-M   'P 1'
#
loop_
_entity.id
_entity.type
_entity.pdbx_description
1 polymer ?
#
loop_
_entity_poly.entity_id
_entity_poly.type
_entity_poly.pdbx_seq_one_letter_code
_entity_poly.pdbx_strand_id
1 'polypeptide(L)'
;MTEAGLCHCNGGTRPKDRLSIFVDGNNMFYAQQKNGWFFDPRKVLNYFTNDPNIMLINAFWYTGLKDSQDQRGFRDALISLGYTVRTKILKEYYDDSSGRFSQKANLDIEIVVDMFNTVDQYDRVILFSGDGDFERAIELLRSKNTHITVVSTEGMIARELRNATDRYIDLNDIRKDIEKSDY
;
A
#
# COMPACT_ATOMS: atom_id res chain seq x y z
N MET A 1 -56.95 23.40 8.20
CA MET A 1 -55.66 23.67 8.86
C MET A 1 -54.84 22.41 8.76
N THR A 2 -53.82 22.43 7.90
CA THR A 2 -52.95 21.30 7.58
C THR A 2 -51.66 21.49 8.34
N GLU A 3 -51.40 20.68 9.37
CA GLU A 3 -50.07 20.60 9.98
C GLU A 3 -49.23 19.59 9.18
N ALA A 4 -48.33 20.12 8.37
CA ALA A 4 -47.25 19.36 7.77
C ALA A 4 -46.24 19.04 8.87
N GLY A 5 -46.16 17.77 9.27
CA GLY A 5 -45.11 17.27 10.16
C GLY A 5 -43.75 17.42 9.49
N LEU A 6 -42.91 18.30 10.04
CA LEU A 6 -41.49 18.39 9.70
C LEU A 6 -40.81 17.06 10.07
N CYS A 7 -40.47 16.28 9.05
CA CYS A 7 -39.55 15.16 9.18
C CYS A 7 -38.19 15.72 9.60
N HIS A 8 -37.79 15.43 10.84
CA HIS A 8 -36.45 15.71 11.33
C HIS A 8 -35.48 14.74 10.63
N CYS A 9 -34.66 15.26 9.72
CA CYS A 9 -33.54 14.52 9.16
C CYS A 9 -32.57 14.22 10.31
N ASN A 10 -32.58 12.97 10.81
CA ASN A 10 -31.51 12.48 11.68
C ASN A 10 -30.18 12.70 10.97
N GLY A 11 -29.28 13.46 11.60
CA GLY A 11 -27.90 13.70 11.16
C GLY A 11 -27.07 12.41 11.25
N GLY A 12 -27.37 11.44 10.38
CA GLY A 12 -26.56 10.25 10.22
C GLY A 12 -25.18 10.67 9.76
N THR A 13 -24.18 10.45 10.61
CA THR A 13 -22.77 10.48 10.21
C THR A 13 -22.64 9.58 8.98
N ARG A 14 -22.19 10.13 7.84
CA ARG A 14 -21.91 9.29 6.67
C ARG A 14 -21.01 8.12 7.10
N PRO A 15 -21.23 6.90 6.59
CA PRO A 15 -20.30 5.81 6.82
C PRO A 15 -18.89 6.28 6.45
N LYS A 16 -17.93 6.12 7.35
CA LYS A 16 -16.54 6.41 7.04
C LYS A 16 -16.06 5.37 6.03
N ASP A 17 -15.45 5.82 4.93
CA ASP A 17 -14.82 4.94 3.96
C ASP A 17 -13.60 4.29 4.60
N ARG A 18 -13.67 2.97 4.74
CA ARG A 18 -12.66 2.18 5.43
C ARG A 18 -11.50 1.89 4.48
N LEU A 19 -10.30 2.36 4.83
CA LEU A 19 -9.10 2.28 4.01
C LEU A 19 -8.12 1.27 4.58
N SER A 20 -7.54 0.42 3.73
CA SER A 20 -6.32 -0.33 4.04
C SER A 20 -5.18 0.00 3.08
N ILE A 21 -3.97 0.06 3.61
CA ILE A 21 -2.75 0.37 2.85
C ILE A 21 -1.83 -0.86 2.88
N PHE A 22 -1.33 -1.27 1.73
CA PHE A 22 -0.39 -2.39 1.56
C PHE A 22 0.85 -1.88 0.85
N VAL A 23 2.00 -1.93 1.54
CA VAL A 23 3.28 -1.41 1.02
C VAL A 23 4.23 -2.54 0.71
N ASP A 24 4.45 -2.80 -0.58
CA ASP A 24 5.55 -3.63 -1.04
C ASP A 24 6.86 -2.84 -0.91
N GLY A 25 7.54 -3.02 0.21
CA GLY A 25 8.74 -2.27 0.55
C GLY A 25 9.90 -2.53 -0.41
N ASN A 26 9.98 -3.71 -1.02
CA ASN A 26 11.01 -4.03 -1.99
C ASN A 26 10.76 -3.29 -3.31
N ASN A 27 9.54 -3.35 -3.85
CA ASN A 27 9.19 -2.62 -5.07
C ASN A 27 9.32 -1.10 -4.86
N MET A 28 8.83 -0.59 -3.73
CA MET A 28 8.95 0.83 -3.38
C MET A 28 10.38 1.29 -3.16
N PHE A 29 11.28 0.44 -2.67
CA PHE A 29 12.69 0.78 -2.54
C PHE A 29 13.33 1.06 -3.91
N TYR A 30 13.08 0.20 -4.91
CA TYR A 30 13.57 0.42 -6.27
C TYR A 30 12.91 1.63 -6.94
N ALA A 31 11.61 1.85 -6.70
CA ALA A 31 10.90 3.02 -7.21
C ALA A 31 11.46 4.34 -6.66
N GLN A 32 11.70 4.41 -5.35
CA GLN A 32 12.31 5.56 -4.68
C GLN A 32 13.75 5.80 -5.16
N GLN A 33 14.55 4.74 -5.35
CA GLN A 33 15.88 4.87 -5.94
C GLN A 33 15.84 5.46 -7.35
N LYS A 34 14.93 4.99 -8.22
CA LYS A 34 14.77 5.53 -9.58
C LYS A 34 14.41 7.02 -9.55
N ASN A 35 13.53 7.42 -8.63
CA ASN A 35 13.10 8.82 -8.52
C ASN A 35 14.13 9.72 -7.82
N GLY A 36 15.09 9.14 -7.09
CA GLY A 36 16.11 9.88 -6.34
C GLY A 36 15.62 10.51 -5.04
N TRP A 37 14.49 10.03 -4.49
CA TRP A 37 13.95 10.50 -3.22
C TRP A 37 13.18 9.40 -2.49
N PHE A 38 13.08 9.52 -1.16
CA PHE A 38 12.38 8.57 -0.31
C PHE A 38 11.17 9.23 0.36
N PHE A 39 10.04 8.52 0.48
CA PHE A 39 8.89 8.99 1.22
C PHE A 39 9.03 8.71 2.73
N ASP A 40 8.37 9.55 3.53
CA ASP A 40 8.18 9.32 4.96
C ASP A 40 6.91 8.47 5.17
N PRO A 41 7.00 7.27 5.76
CA PRO A 41 5.84 6.43 6.04
C PRO A 41 4.74 7.13 6.84
N ARG A 42 5.09 8.05 7.75
CA ARG A 42 4.09 8.84 8.49
C ARG A 42 3.30 9.74 7.55
N LYS A 43 3.98 10.42 6.63
CA LYS A 43 3.33 11.30 5.66
C LYS A 43 2.45 10.53 4.69
N VAL A 44 2.83 9.30 4.33
CA VAL A 44 1.96 8.40 3.55
C VAL A 44 0.63 8.15 4.25
N LEU A 45 0.64 7.77 5.54
CA LEU A 45 -0.60 7.59 6.30
C LEU A 45 -1.43 8.87 6.28
N ASN A 46 -0.81 10.00 6.65
CA ASN A 46 -1.49 11.30 6.71
C ASN A 46 -2.10 11.71 5.36
N TYR A 47 -1.38 11.51 4.25
CA TYR A 47 -1.84 11.88 2.91
C TYR A 47 -3.15 11.16 2.55
N PHE A 48 -3.20 9.84 2.77
CA PHE A 48 -4.37 9.05 2.42
C PHE A 48 -5.52 9.13 3.43
N THR A 49 -5.27 9.65 4.64
CA THR A 49 -6.28 9.78 5.69
C THR A 49 -6.60 11.24 6.02
N ASN A 50 -6.22 12.20 5.18
CA ASN A 50 -6.49 13.61 5.42
C ASN A 50 -7.97 13.99 5.28
N ASP A 51 -8.75 13.20 4.53
CA ASP A 51 -10.20 13.35 4.45
C ASP A 51 -10.84 12.80 5.75
N PRO A 52 -11.62 13.60 6.51
CA PRO A 52 -12.25 13.15 7.75
C PRO A 52 -13.27 12.02 7.56
N ASN A 53 -13.72 11.77 6.32
CA ASN A 53 -14.59 10.65 5.99
C ASN A 53 -13.81 9.34 5.76
N ILE A 54 -12.48 9.37 5.68
CA ILE A 54 -11.65 8.17 5.55
C ILE A 54 -11.25 7.68 6.94
N MET A 55 -11.39 6.37 7.17
CA MET A 55 -10.90 5.70 8.37
C MET A 55 -9.84 4.67 7.98
N LEU A 56 -8.62 4.85 8.47
CA LEU A 56 -7.58 3.82 8.34
C LEU A 56 -7.95 2.61 9.20
N ILE A 57 -8.05 1.44 8.58
CA ILE A 57 -8.28 0.17 9.26
C ILE A 57 -6.97 -0.57 9.44
N ASN A 58 -6.22 -0.75 8.36
CA ASN A 58 -4.94 -1.44 8.37
C ASN A 58 -3.89 -0.69 7.55
N ALA A 59 -2.64 -0.76 8.00
CA ALA A 59 -1.49 -0.38 7.21
C ALA A 59 -0.44 -1.48 7.33
N PHE A 60 -0.15 -2.18 6.23
CA PHE A 60 0.83 -3.25 6.18
C PHE A 60 2.08 -2.81 5.44
N TRP A 61 3.23 -3.23 5.94
CA TRP A 61 4.52 -3.03 5.29
C TRP A 61 5.25 -4.36 5.14
N TYR A 62 5.62 -4.71 3.91
CA TYR A 62 6.25 -5.97 3.57
C TYR A 62 7.70 -5.71 3.18
N THR A 63 8.66 -6.38 3.84
CA THR A 63 10.07 -6.16 3.56
C THR A 63 10.93 -7.41 3.70
N GLY A 64 11.78 -7.65 2.70
CA GLY A 64 12.82 -8.68 2.76
C GLY A 64 14.00 -8.22 3.62
N LEU A 65 14.59 -9.15 4.37
CA LEU A 65 15.71 -8.88 5.28
C LEU A 65 16.94 -9.72 4.91
N LYS A 66 18.14 -9.14 4.96
CA LYS A 66 19.38 -9.93 4.85
C LYS A 66 19.55 -10.86 6.05
N ASP A 67 19.27 -10.35 7.24
CA ASP A 67 19.31 -11.09 8.49
C ASP A 67 18.31 -10.48 9.51
N SER A 68 18.21 -11.07 10.71
CA SER A 68 17.30 -10.57 11.76
C SER A 68 17.61 -9.13 12.20
N GLN A 69 18.85 -8.69 12.00
CA GLN A 69 19.38 -7.41 12.43
C GLN A 69 19.19 -6.32 11.35
N ASP A 70 18.93 -6.71 10.10
CA ASP A 70 18.78 -5.80 8.98
C ASP A 70 17.66 -4.77 9.22
N GLN A 71 17.98 -3.49 8.98
CA GLN A 71 17.06 -2.34 9.10
C GLN A 71 16.23 -2.26 10.41
N ARG A 72 16.71 -2.80 11.54
CA ARG A 72 15.95 -2.84 12.82
C ARG A 72 15.29 -1.51 13.19
N GLY A 73 16.06 -0.42 13.24
CA GLY A 73 15.53 0.89 13.64
C GLY A 73 14.43 1.43 12.70
N PHE A 74 14.50 1.13 11.41
CA PHE A 74 13.45 1.51 10.47
C PHE A 74 12.17 0.71 10.72
N ARG A 75 12.28 -0.59 10.98
CA ARG A 75 11.11 -1.44 11.30
C ARG A 75 10.47 -1.03 12.62
N ASP A 76 11.27 -0.72 13.64
CA ASP A 76 10.76 -0.27 14.93
C ASP A 76 10.02 1.07 14.80
N ALA A 77 10.52 1.96 13.93
CA ALA A 77 9.83 3.20 13.58
C ALA A 77 8.49 2.93 12.87
N LEU A 78 8.45 2.03 11.89
CA LEU A 78 7.20 1.63 11.21
C LEU A 78 6.16 1.08 12.19
N ILE A 79 6.57 0.19 13.10
CA ILE A 79 5.70 -0.37 14.15
C ILE A 79 5.17 0.74 15.04
N SER A 80 6.03 1.68 15.46
CA SER A 80 5.64 2.82 16.30
C SER A 80 4.67 3.78 15.60
N LEU A 81 4.69 3.84 14.25
CA LEU A 81 3.75 4.59 13.44
C LEU A 81 2.39 3.88 13.26
N GLY A 82 2.28 2.61 13.67
CA GLY A 82 1.05 1.81 13.54
C GLY A 82 1.01 0.89 12.31
N TYR A 83 2.13 0.69 11.61
CA TYR A 83 2.20 -0.32 10.57
C TYR A 83 2.32 -1.73 11.16
N THR A 84 1.63 -2.69 10.55
CA THR A 84 1.92 -4.11 10.71
C THR A 84 3.05 -4.48 9.77
N VAL A 85 4.24 -4.75 10.31
CA VAL A 85 5.44 -5.07 9.53
C VAL A 85 5.55 -6.59 9.34
N ARG A 86 5.51 -7.03 8.08
CA ARG A 86 5.74 -8.41 7.65
C ARG A 86 7.15 -8.54 7.09
N THR A 87 7.90 -9.53 7.57
CA THR A 87 9.29 -9.72 7.18
C THR A 87 9.58 -11.13 6.70
N LYS A 88 10.55 -11.27 5.80
CA LYS A 88 11.01 -12.56 5.28
C LYS A 88 12.51 -12.49 5.01
N ILE A 89 13.26 -13.48 5.50
CA ILE A 89 14.70 -13.54 5.23
C ILE A 89 14.92 -13.77 3.73
N LEU A 90 15.79 -12.97 3.13
CA LEU A 90 16.22 -13.08 1.74
C LEU A 90 16.87 -14.44 1.53
N LYS A 91 16.40 -15.17 0.52
CA LYS A 91 17.07 -16.38 0.06
C LYS A 91 18.07 -15.99 -1.02
N GLU A 92 19.29 -16.48 -0.88
CA GLU A 92 20.30 -16.42 -1.93
C GLU A 92 20.03 -17.53 -2.94
N TYR A 93 19.92 -17.13 -4.20
CA TYR A 93 19.83 -18.01 -5.35
C TYR A 93 21.11 -17.82 -6.15
N TYR A 94 21.88 -18.90 -6.26
CA TYR A 94 22.99 -18.95 -7.18
C TYR A 94 22.45 -19.30 -8.57
N ASP A 95 22.72 -18.46 -9.56
CA ASP A 95 22.42 -18.74 -10.94
C ASP A 95 23.65 -19.37 -11.60
N ASP A 96 23.61 -20.69 -11.81
CA ASP A 96 24.67 -21.46 -12.45
C ASP A 96 25.00 -20.96 -13.87
N SER A 97 24.03 -20.33 -14.56
CA SER A 97 24.19 -19.88 -15.93
C SER A 97 24.87 -18.52 -16.05
N SER A 98 24.64 -17.61 -15.09
CA SER A 98 25.27 -16.27 -15.06
C SER A 98 26.44 -16.17 -14.06
N GLY A 99 26.62 -17.18 -13.21
CA GLY A 99 27.63 -17.18 -12.14
C GLY A 99 27.37 -16.12 -11.05
N ARG A 100 26.14 -15.61 -10.96
CA ARG A 100 25.77 -14.52 -10.03
C ARG A 100 24.88 -15.03 -8.92
N PHE A 101 25.10 -14.48 -7.72
CA PHE A 101 24.15 -14.59 -6.62
C PHE A 101 23.06 -13.54 -6.78
N SER A 102 21.80 -13.96 -6.70
CA SER A 102 20.65 -13.07 -6.60
C SER A 102 19.95 -13.31 -5.26
N GLN A 103 19.64 -12.24 -4.54
CA GLN A 103 18.82 -12.32 -3.34
C GLN A 103 17.40 -11.93 -3.71
N LYS A 104 16.44 -12.85 -3.55
CA LYS A 104 15.02 -12.56 -3.76
C LYS A 104 14.21 -13.02 -2.56
N ALA A 105 13.56 -12.08 -1.88
CA ALA A 105 12.36 -12.35 -1.10
C ALA A 105 11.23 -11.58 -1.75
N ASN A 106 10.44 -12.32 -2.53
CA ASN A 106 9.14 -11.85 -2.95
C ASN A 106 8.15 -12.15 -1.80
N LEU A 107 7.38 -11.13 -1.42
CA LEU A 107 6.36 -11.15 -0.36
C LEU A 107 4.94 -11.03 -0.95
N ASP A 108 4.77 -11.18 -2.25
CA ASP A 108 3.52 -10.96 -2.98
C ASP A 108 2.43 -11.92 -2.53
N ILE A 109 2.79 -13.19 -2.25
CA ILE A 109 1.86 -14.16 -1.68
C ILE A 109 1.36 -13.68 -0.32
N GLU A 110 2.25 -13.24 0.56
CA GLU A 110 1.91 -12.72 1.87
C GLU A 110 1.03 -11.47 1.77
N ILE A 111 1.33 -10.56 0.83
CA ILE A 111 0.51 -9.38 0.52
C ILE A 111 -0.90 -9.78 0.10
N VAL A 112 -1.02 -10.67 -0.90
CA VAL A 112 -2.31 -11.12 -1.43
C VAL A 112 -3.13 -11.82 -0.34
N VAL A 113 -2.50 -12.68 0.45
CA VAL A 113 -3.17 -13.37 1.56
C VAL A 113 -3.71 -12.36 2.59
N ASP A 114 -2.90 -11.39 3.03
CA ASP A 114 -3.34 -10.38 3.99
C ASP A 114 -4.43 -9.45 3.42
N MET A 115 -4.39 -9.12 2.12
CA MET A 115 -5.48 -8.42 1.44
C MET A 115 -6.80 -9.21 1.55
N PHE A 116 -6.83 -10.47 1.14
CA PHE A 116 -8.06 -11.26 1.15
C PHE A 116 -8.53 -11.60 2.57
N ASN A 117 -7.64 -11.81 3.53
CA ASN A 117 -8.00 -12.05 4.93
C ASN A 117 -8.66 -10.84 5.60
N THR A 118 -8.39 -9.63 5.10
CA THR A 118 -8.92 -8.39 5.68
C THR A 118 -9.97 -7.71 4.78
N VAL A 119 -10.38 -8.36 3.69
CA VAL A 119 -11.24 -7.73 2.65
C VAL A 119 -12.58 -7.23 3.16
N ASP A 120 -13.19 -7.91 4.13
CA ASP A 120 -14.47 -7.48 4.69
C ASP A 120 -14.33 -6.27 5.64
N GLN A 121 -13.11 -5.90 5.99
CA GLN A 121 -12.80 -4.82 6.92
C GLN A 121 -12.64 -3.47 6.23
N TYR A 122 -12.43 -3.43 4.91
CA TYR A 122 -12.18 -2.20 4.17
C TYR A 122 -13.07 -2.08 2.93
N ASP A 123 -13.25 -0.85 2.45
CA ASP A 123 -13.97 -0.52 1.22
C ASP A 123 -12.99 -0.05 0.13
N ARG A 124 -11.78 0.38 0.54
CA ARG A 124 -10.75 0.96 -0.31
C ARG A 124 -9.38 0.39 0.03
N VAL A 125 -8.57 0.15 -1.00
CA VAL A 125 -7.18 -0.30 -0.89
C VAL A 125 -6.25 0.68 -1.58
N ILE A 126 -5.15 1.02 -0.89
CA ILE A 126 -3.97 1.59 -1.52
C ILE A 126 -2.90 0.51 -1.59
N LEU A 127 -2.52 0.09 -2.80
CA LEU A 127 -1.38 -0.79 -3.04
C LEU A 127 -0.20 0.04 -3.52
N PHE A 128 0.86 0.08 -2.73
CA PHE A 128 2.16 0.61 -3.14
C PHE A 128 2.98 -0.51 -3.78
N SER A 129 2.79 -0.75 -5.07
CA SER A 129 3.59 -1.66 -5.89
C SER A 129 3.36 -1.37 -7.38
N GLY A 130 4.36 -1.63 -8.22
CA GLY A 130 4.24 -1.66 -9.68
C GLY A 130 4.15 -3.07 -10.28
N ASP A 131 4.14 -4.12 -9.46
CA ASP A 131 4.31 -5.50 -9.94
C ASP A 131 3.04 -6.06 -10.62
N GLY A 132 3.21 -6.60 -11.83
CA GLY A 132 2.13 -7.19 -12.62
C GLY A 132 1.51 -8.43 -11.98
N ASP A 133 2.24 -9.13 -11.11
CA ASP A 133 1.76 -10.34 -10.43
C ASP A 133 0.54 -10.07 -9.51
N PHE A 134 0.30 -8.79 -9.15
CA PHE A 134 -0.90 -8.39 -8.41
C PHE A 134 -2.17 -8.22 -9.26
N GLU A 135 -2.09 -8.22 -10.60
CA GLU A 135 -3.23 -7.99 -11.50
C GLU A 135 -4.45 -8.83 -11.09
N ARG A 136 -4.24 -10.15 -10.97
CA ARG A 136 -5.32 -11.07 -10.67
C ARG A 136 -5.95 -10.85 -9.30
N ALA A 137 -5.14 -10.48 -8.30
CA ALA A 137 -5.63 -10.17 -6.96
C ALA A 137 -6.48 -8.89 -6.98
N ILE A 138 -6.03 -7.87 -7.71
CA ILE A 138 -6.76 -6.60 -7.88
C ILE A 138 -8.12 -6.83 -8.55
N GLU A 139 -8.18 -7.59 -9.66
CA GLU A 139 -9.47 -7.91 -10.31
C GLU A 139 -10.46 -8.60 -9.36
N LEU A 140 -9.96 -9.56 -8.57
CA LEU A 140 -10.79 -10.30 -7.61
C LEU A 140 -11.28 -9.40 -6.47
N LEU A 141 -10.45 -8.49 -5.94
CA LEU A 141 -10.88 -7.52 -4.93
C LEU A 141 -11.93 -6.54 -5.47
N ARG A 142 -11.80 -6.09 -6.72
CA ARG A 142 -12.82 -5.26 -7.38
C ARG A 142 -14.17 -5.97 -7.47
N SER A 143 -14.17 -7.28 -7.76
CA SER A 143 -15.40 -8.09 -7.74
C SER A 143 -16.07 -8.17 -6.36
N LYS A 144 -15.34 -7.83 -5.29
CA LYS A 144 -15.82 -7.72 -3.90
C LYS A 144 -16.17 -6.28 -3.51
N ASN A 145 -16.43 -5.40 -4.48
CA ASN A 145 -16.79 -3.99 -4.26
C ASN A 145 -15.70 -3.18 -3.53
N THR A 146 -14.42 -3.60 -3.62
CA THR A 146 -13.28 -2.83 -3.13
C THR A 146 -12.80 -1.88 -4.21
N HIS A 147 -12.63 -0.59 -3.88
CA HIS A 147 -12.01 0.39 -4.77
C HIS A 147 -10.49 0.33 -4.64
N ILE A 148 -9.79 0.14 -5.75
CA ILE A 148 -8.34 -0.06 -5.78
C ILE A 148 -7.63 1.19 -6.29
N THR A 149 -6.68 1.69 -5.50
CA THR A 149 -5.69 2.66 -5.95
C THR A 149 -4.31 2.03 -5.91
N VAL A 150 -3.61 2.05 -7.04
CA VAL A 150 -2.20 1.65 -7.11
C VAL A 150 -1.33 2.89 -7.11
N VAL A 151 -0.31 2.89 -6.26
CA VAL A 151 0.74 3.91 -6.20
C VAL A 151 2.05 3.27 -6.64
N SER A 152 2.66 3.82 -7.69
CA SER A 152 3.95 3.35 -8.20
C SER A 152 4.67 4.50 -8.91
N THR A 153 5.69 4.22 -9.71
CA THR A 153 6.39 5.22 -10.53
C THR A 153 6.15 4.93 -12.00
N GLU A 154 5.97 5.97 -12.82
CA GLU A 154 5.81 5.81 -14.25
C GLU A 154 7.01 5.06 -14.87
N GLY A 155 6.71 4.11 -15.76
CA GLY A 155 7.68 3.17 -16.32
C GLY A 155 8.18 2.11 -15.33
N MET A 156 7.59 1.98 -14.14
CA MET A 156 7.80 0.87 -13.21
C MET A 156 6.51 0.10 -12.86
N ILE A 157 5.34 0.60 -13.27
CA ILE A 157 4.08 -0.13 -13.19
C ILE A 157 3.88 -1.02 -14.43
N ALA A 158 3.53 -2.28 -14.21
CA ALA A 158 3.13 -3.21 -15.26
C ALA A 158 1.83 -2.75 -15.95
N ARG A 159 1.73 -2.97 -17.26
CA ARG A 159 0.62 -2.43 -18.08
C ARG A 159 -0.71 -3.05 -17.67
N GLU A 160 -0.69 -4.35 -17.40
CA GLU A 160 -1.80 -5.17 -16.94
C GLU A 160 -2.32 -4.72 -15.58
N LEU A 161 -1.43 -4.47 -14.60
CA LEU A 161 -1.83 -3.91 -13.31
C LEU A 161 -2.46 -2.51 -13.48
N ARG A 162 -1.86 -1.67 -14.32
CA ARG A 162 -2.40 -0.33 -14.63
C ARG A 162 -3.76 -0.39 -15.30
N ASN A 163 -4.03 -1.41 -16.11
CA ASN A 163 -5.32 -1.65 -16.74
C ASN A 163 -6.37 -2.18 -15.74
N ALA A 164 -5.95 -3.00 -14.78
CA ALA A 164 -6.84 -3.63 -13.81
C ALA A 164 -7.25 -2.72 -12.64
N THR A 165 -6.43 -1.74 -12.25
CA THR A 165 -6.70 -0.83 -11.11
C THR A 165 -7.77 0.23 -11.43
N ASP A 166 -8.55 0.65 -10.44
CA ASP A 166 -9.54 1.73 -10.63
C ASP A 166 -8.88 3.11 -10.70
N ARG A 167 -7.80 3.30 -9.93
CA ARG A 167 -6.99 4.53 -9.93
C ARG A 167 -5.51 4.19 -9.91
N TYR A 168 -4.74 5.00 -10.63
CA TYR A 168 -3.28 5.03 -10.57
C TYR A 168 -2.82 6.39 -10.05
N ILE A 169 -1.80 6.41 -9.21
CA ILE A 169 -1.10 7.60 -8.74
C ILE A 169 0.39 7.38 -8.99
N ASP A 170 1.04 8.30 -9.70
CA ASP A 170 2.50 8.33 -9.72
C ASP A 170 3.01 8.88 -8.39
N LEU A 171 4.00 8.23 -7.79
CA LEU A 171 4.72 8.70 -6.61
C LEU A 171 5.19 10.15 -6.77
N ASN A 172 5.65 10.52 -7.97
CA ASN A 172 6.14 11.88 -8.23
C ASN A 172 5.02 12.94 -8.18
N ASP A 173 3.77 12.57 -8.46
CA ASP A 173 2.63 13.49 -8.37
C ASP A 173 2.33 13.91 -6.91
N ILE A 174 2.67 13.05 -5.95
CA ILE A 174 2.42 13.24 -4.52
C ILE A 174 3.69 13.55 -3.71
N ARG A 175 4.85 13.65 -4.37
CA ARG A 175 6.16 13.86 -3.74
C ARG A 175 6.15 14.98 -2.71
N LYS A 176 5.62 16.15 -3.07
CA LYS A 176 5.58 17.34 -2.19
C LYS A 176 4.89 17.08 -0.85
N ASP A 177 3.98 16.11 -0.81
CA ASP A 177 3.16 15.80 0.36
C ASP A 177 3.78 14.68 1.20
N ILE A 178 4.54 13.76 0.58
CA ILE A 178 5.04 12.55 1.24
C ILE A 178 6.55 12.39 1.32
N GLU A 179 7.34 13.22 0.64
CA GLU A 179 8.81 13.14 0.67
C GLU A 179 9.35 13.29 2.09
N LYS A 180 10.34 12.46 2.44
CA LYS A 180 11.06 12.57 3.69
C LYS A 180 11.84 13.87 3.69
N SER A 181 11.55 14.73 4.66
CA SER A 181 12.29 15.97 4.85
C SER A 181 13.52 15.69 5.71
N ASP A 182 14.66 16.24 5.33
CA ASP A 182 15.85 16.27 6.18
C ASP A 182 15.60 17.25 7.33
N TYR A 183 15.16 16.75 8.48
CA TYR A 183 15.16 17.49 9.75
C TYR A 183 16.00 16.72 10.76
#